data_AF-A0A954FZQ7-F1
#
_entry.id   AF-A0A954FZQ7-F1
#
_cell.length_a   1.000
_cell.length_b   1.000
_cell.length_c   1.000
_cell.angle_alpha   90.00
_cell.angle_beta   90.00
_cell.angle_gamma   90.00
#
_symmetry.space_group_name_H-M   'P 1'
#
loop_
_entity.id
_entity.type
_entity.pdbx_description
1 polymer ?
#
loop_
_entity_poly.entity_id
_entity_poly.type
_entity_poly.pdbx_seq_one_letter_code
_entity_poly.pdbx_strand_id
1 'polypeptide(L)'
;MERESTQAPVLPEQKQPTAPPQWSWRRYIIKSLIQVTILFTLYILSIGPLFWQWYASFNSMSSPLFASFYMPLLLACDFIPPLSDGVNWYINLWIG
;
A
#
# COMPACT_ATOMS: atom_id res chain seq x y z
N MET A 1 -24.82 26.30 -64.11
CA MET A 1 -25.41 25.04 -63.62
C MET A 1 -24.28 24.02 -63.65
N GLU A 2 -23.61 23.86 -62.50
CA GLU A 2 -23.61 22.63 -61.68
C GLU A 2 -22.46 21.71 -62.11
N ARG A 3 -21.24 21.86 -61.58
CA ARG A 3 -20.70 21.16 -60.40
C ARG A 3 -21.15 19.69 -60.30
N GLU A 4 -20.37 18.78 -60.86
CA GLU A 4 -20.40 17.38 -60.44
C GLU A 4 -18.97 16.90 -60.17
N SER A 5 -18.54 17.21 -58.95
CA SER A 5 -17.35 16.67 -58.32
C SER A 5 -17.68 15.23 -57.91
N THR A 6 -17.25 14.24 -58.69
CA THR A 6 -17.47 12.83 -58.35
C THR A 6 -16.64 12.47 -57.12
N GLN A 7 -17.35 12.41 -56.00
CA GLN A 7 -16.90 12.11 -54.65
C GLN A 7 -16.44 10.65 -54.56
N ALA A 8 -15.16 10.44 -54.25
CA ALA A 8 -14.62 9.11 -53.98
C ALA A 8 -15.16 8.55 -52.65
N PRO A 9 -15.25 7.21 -52.49
CA PRO A 9 -16.03 6.55 -51.45
C PRO A 9 -15.46 6.78 -50.05
N VAL A 10 -16.36 7.05 -49.11
CA VAL A 10 -16.08 7.15 -47.67
C VAL A 10 -15.69 5.76 -47.15
N LEU A 11 -14.43 5.59 -46.75
CA LEU A 11 -13.95 4.37 -46.09
C LEU A 11 -14.33 4.43 -44.59
N PRO A 12 -15.02 3.43 -44.03
CA PRO A 12 -15.36 3.43 -42.61
C PRO A 12 -14.20 2.95 -41.74
N GLU A 13 -14.02 3.66 -40.62
CA GLU A 13 -13.60 3.11 -39.32
C GLU A 13 -12.19 2.49 -39.18
N GLN A 14 -11.17 3.34 -39.05
CA GLN A 14 -9.97 2.95 -38.30
C GLN A 14 -10.18 3.24 -36.80
N LYS A 15 -10.59 2.20 -36.07
CA LYS A 15 -10.48 2.09 -34.61
C LYS A 15 -8.99 2.19 -34.23
N GLN A 16 -8.51 3.38 -33.91
CA GLN A 16 -7.17 3.52 -33.32
C GLN A 16 -7.16 2.83 -31.95
N PRO A 17 -6.17 1.97 -31.66
CA PRO A 17 -6.00 1.40 -30.33
C PRO A 17 -5.75 2.54 -29.35
N THR A 18 -6.68 2.76 -28.43
CA THR A 18 -6.53 3.67 -27.30
C THR A 18 -5.42 3.14 -26.41
N ALA A 19 -4.18 3.56 -26.68
CA ALA A 19 -3.09 3.43 -25.73
C ALA A 19 -3.57 4.06 -24.41
N PRO A 20 -3.65 3.31 -23.30
CA PRO A 20 -4.15 3.87 -22.06
C PRO A 20 -3.24 5.04 -21.64
N PRO A 21 -3.82 6.15 -21.15
CA PRO A 21 -3.03 7.31 -20.75
C PRO A 21 -2.06 6.93 -19.62
N GLN A 22 -0.76 6.90 -19.92
CA GLN A 22 0.31 6.59 -18.95
C GLN A 22 0.27 7.52 -17.72
N TRP A 23 -0.35 8.70 -17.88
CA TRP A 23 -0.43 9.73 -16.87
C TRP A 23 -1.41 9.40 -15.73
N SER A 24 -2.45 8.61 -16.01
CA SER A 24 -3.44 8.17 -15.01
C SER A 24 -2.85 7.11 -14.07
N TRP A 25 -2.03 6.21 -14.62
CA TRP A 25 -1.41 5.12 -13.86
C TRP A 25 -0.39 5.64 -12.85
N ARG A 26 0.46 6.61 -13.22
CA ARG A 26 1.40 7.21 -12.26
C ARG A 26 0.68 7.88 -11.09
N ARG A 27 -0.39 8.63 -11.35
CA ARG A 27 -1.19 9.26 -10.28
C ARG A 27 -1.88 8.22 -9.40
N TYR A 28 -2.36 7.13 -9.98
CA TYR A 28 -2.95 6.03 -9.23
C TYR A 28 -1.92 5.34 -8.35
N ILE A 29 -0.73 5.03 -8.88
CA ILE A 29 0.38 4.43 -8.12
C ILE A 29 0.82 5.36 -6.99
N ILE A 30 0.97 6.66 -7.24
CA ILE A 30 1.34 7.62 -6.20
C ILE A 30 0.27 7.69 -5.10
N LYS A 31 -1.01 7.78 -5.47
CA LYS A 31 -2.11 7.77 -4.49
C LYS A 31 -2.14 6.48 -3.68
N SER A 32 -1.94 5.34 -4.34
CA SER A 32 -1.89 4.03 -3.69
C SER A 32 -0.70 3.93 -2.74
N LEU A 33 0.49 4.39 -3.14
CA LEU A 33 1.67 4.44 -2.29
C LEU A 33 1.45 5.31 -1.05
N ILE A 34 0.81 6.48 -1.21
CA ILE A 34 0.49 7.35 -0.07
C ILE A 34 -0.45 6.62 0.90
N GLN A 35 -1.51 5.99 0.40
CA GLN A 35 -2.45 5.22 1.23
C GLN A 35 -1.76 4.05 1.95
N VAL A 36 -0.96 3.27 1.23
CA VAL A 36 -0.19 2.16 1.79
C VAL A 36 0.77 2.67 2.86
N THR A 37 1.46 3.78 2.61
CA THR A 37 2.39 4.38 3.59
C THR A 37 1.64 4.81 4.85
N ILE A 38 0.48 5.45 4.71
CA ILE A 38 -0.36 5.85 5.86
C ILE A 38 -0.82 4.61 6.64
N LEU A 39 -1.36 3.59 5.97
CA LEU A 39 -1.82 2.36 6.61
C LEU A 39 -0.67 1.61 7.30
N PHE A 40 0.48 1.53 6.65
CA PHE A 40 1.68 0.92 7.21
C PHE A 40 2.16 1.68 8.45
N THR A 41 2.13 3.01 8.42
CA THR A 41 2.48 3.85 9.56
C THR A 41 1.51 3.62 10.71
N LEU A 42 0.20 3.62 10.45
CA LEU A 42 -0.82 3.32 11.46
C LEU A 42 -0.69 1.90 12.01
N TYR A 43 -0.32 0.93 11.18
CA TYR A 43 -0.02 -0.44 11.60
C TYR A 43 1.16 -0.49 12.57
N ILE A 44 2.28 0.17 12.27
CA ILE A 44 3.42 0.26 13.19
C ILE A 44 3.01 0.97 14.48
N LEU A 45 2.33 2.12 14.38
CA LEU A 45 1.88 2.87 15.56
C LEU A 45 0.90 2.06 16.41
N SER A 46 0.11 1.16 15.82
CA SER A 46 -0.83 0.34 16.59
C SER A 46 -0.14 -0.62 17.56
N ILE A 47 1.13 -1.00 17.35
CA ILE A 47 1.84 -1.93 18.24
C ILE A 47 2.05 -1.35 19.65
N GLY A 48 2.09 -0.03 19.80
CA GLY A 48 2.28 0.64 21.08
C GLY A 48 1.16 0.32 22.07
N PRO A 49 -0.08 0.81 21.84
CA PRO A 49 -1.20 0.54 22.74
C PRO A 49 -1.61 -0.94 22.78
N LEU A 50 -1.37 -1.69 21.69
CA LEU A 50 -1.70 -3.13 21.60
C LEU A 50 -0.56 -4.04 22.04
N PHE A 51 0.55 -3.49 22.56
CA PHE A 51 1.76 -4.25 22.88
C PHE A 51 1.46 -5.41 23.83
N TRP A 52 0.72 -5.15 24.90
CA TRP A 52 0.37 -6.15 25.90
C TRP A 52 -0.44 -7.32 25.31
N GLN A 53 -1.36 -7.03 24.40
CA GLN A 53 -2.19 -8.05 23.75
C GLN A 53 -1.36 -8.88 22.77
N TRP A 54 -0.45 -8.23 22.04
CA TRP A 54 0.53 -8.94 21.22
C TRP A 54 1.45 -9.81 22.08
N TYR A 55 2.00 -9.28 23.17
CA TYR A 55 2.90 -10.00 24.09
C TYR A 55 2.22 -11.23 24.72
N ALA A 56 0.96 -11.08 25.17
CA ALA A 56 0.17 -12.20 25.66
C ALA A 56 -0.06 -13.28 24.58
N SER A 57 -0.31 -12.85 23.34
CA SER A 57 -0.53 -13.76 22.21
C SER A 57 0.74 -14.50 21.80
N PHE A 58 1.87 -13.79 21.84
CA PHE A 58 3.19 -14.34 21.52
C PHE A 58 3.62 -15.39 22.55
N ASN A 59 3.34 -15.17 23.83
CA ASN A 59 3.63 -16.10 24.92
C ASN A 59 2.56 -17.21 25.08
N SER A 60 1.75 -17.48 24.05
CA SER A 60 0.71 -18.53 24.05
C SER A 60 -0.41 -18.34 25.08
N MET A 61 -0.58 -17.15 25.64
CA MET A 61 -1.64 -16.84 26.61
C MET A 61 -2.94 -16.38 25.92
N SER A 62 -2.89 -16.02 24.63
CA SER A 62 -4.06 -15.60 23.84
C SER A 62 -3.95 -15.99 22.36
N SER A 63 -4.87 -15.49 21.52
CA SER A 63 -5.07 -15.94 20.13
C SER A 63 -3.82 -15.79 19.23
N PRO A 64 -3.41 -16.86 18.49
CA PRO A 64 -2.19 -16.87 17.67
C PRO A 64 -2.25 -15.91 16.47
N LEU A 65 -3.44 -15.43 16.11
CA LEU A 65 -3.63 -14.49 15.01
C LEU A 65 -2.95 -13.15 15.30
N PHE A 66 -3.01 -12.68 16.55
CA PHE A 66 -2.41 -11.40 16.93
C PHE A 66 -0.89 -11.45 16.90
N ALA A 67 -0.30 -12.59 17.31
CA ALA A 67 1.13 -12.81 17.21
C ALA A 67 1.60 -12.84 15.74
N SER A 68 0.85 -13.54 14.89
CA SER A 68 1.16 -13.66 13.46
C SER A 68 1.01 -12.34 12.71
N PHE A 69 0.04 -11.49 13.10
CA PHE A 69 -0.21 -10.19 12.47
C PHE A 69 0.98 -9.23 12.59
N TYR A 70 1.73 -9.27 13.70
CA TYR A 70 2.92 -8.44 13.93
C TYR A 70 4.24 -9.16 13.60
N MET A 71 4.19 -10.41 13.16
CA MET A 71 5.38 -11.16 12.76
C MET A 71 6.19 -10.49 11.64
N PRO A 72 5.58 -9.90 10.59
CA PRO A 72 6.34 -9.17 9.57
C PRO A 72 7.10 -7.98 10.14
N LEU A 73 6.53 -7.29 11.14
CA LEU A 73 7.19 -6.18 11.82
C LEU A 73 8.40 -6.68 12.61
N LEU A 74 8.29 -7.81 13.32
CA LEU A 74 9.44 -8.44 14.00
C LEU A 74 10.56 -8.76 13.00
N LEU A 75 10.22 -9.40 11.89
CA LEU A 75 11.21 -9.75 10.87
C LEU A 75 11.89 -8.50 10.29
N ALA A 76 11.16 -7.40 10.12
CA ALA A 76 11.72 -6.13 9.69
C ALA A 76 12.67 -5.54 10.74
N CYS A 77 12.32 -5.62 12.02
CA CYS A 77 13.20 -5.22 13.12
C CYS A 77 14.47 -6.07 13.19
N ASP A 78 14.38 -7.38 12.96
CA ASP A 78 15.53 -8.30 12.92
C ASP A 78 16.49 -7.96 11.76
N PHE A 79 15.94 -7.53 10.62
CA PHE A 79 16.75 -7.17 9.45
C PHE A 79 17.38 -5.78 9.56
N ILE A 80 16.77 -4.86 10.31
CA ILE A 80 17.17 -3.45 10.40
C ILE A 80 17.33 -3.07 11.89
N PRO A 81 18.55 -3.19 12.46
CA PRO A 81 18.80 -2.87 13.87
C PRO A 81 18.29 -1.50 14.34
N PRO A 82 18.50 -0.37 13.61
CA PRO A 82 17.99 0.92 14.07
C PRO A 82 16.45 1.01 14.05
N LEU A 83 15.78 0.22 13.21
CA LEU A 83 14.32 0.13 13.24
C LEU A 83 13.85 -0.56 14.52
N SER A 84 14.53 -1.64 14.92
CA SER A 84 14.27 -2.32 16.19
C SER A 84 14.40 -1.36 17.37
N ASP A 85 15.49 -0.59 17.44
CA ASP A 85 15.70 0.38 18.53
C ASP A 85 14.62 1.44 18.57
N GLY A 86 14.19 1.96 17.42
CA GLY A 86 13.12 2.95 17.32
C GLY A 86 11.75 2.40 17.73
N VAL A 87 11.41 1.19 17.28
CA VAL A 87 10.17 0.50 17.66
C VAL A 87 10.18 0.17 19.15
N ASN A 88 11.31 -0.29 19.70
CA ASN A 88 11.45 -0.59 21.13
C ASN A 88 11.35 0.68 21.98
N TRP A 89 11.99 1.77 21.57
CA TRP A 89 11.81 3.08 22.21
C TRP A 89 10.34 3.52 22.21
N TYR A 90 9.67 3.38 21.07
CA TYR A 90 8.25 3.72 20.95
C TYR A 90 7.37 2.86 21.87
N ILE A 91 7.61 1.55 21.89
CA ILE A 91 6.90 0.60 22.75
C ILE A 91 7.13 0.93 24.22
N ASN A 92 8.35 1.27 24.63
CA ASN A 92 8.67 1.66 26.01
C ASN A 92 7.88 2.89 26.50
N LEU A 93 7.48 3.80 25.60
CA LEU A 93 6.59 4.92 25.98
C LEU A 93 5.20 4.46 26.44
N TRP A 94 4.74 3.28 26.02
CA TRP A 94 3.43 2.73 26.36
C TRP A 94 3.46 1.80 27.57
N ILE A 95 4.59 1.14 27.83
CA ILE A 95 4.74 0.17 28.93
C ILE A 95 5.33 0.82 30.20
N GLY A 96 5.80 2.07 30.08
CA GLY A 96 6.51 2.83 31.12
C GLY A 96 5.98 2.66 32.55
#